data_AF-A0AAU9KEU4-F1
#
_entry.id   AF-A0AAU9KEU4-F1
#
_cell.length_a   1.000
_cell.length_b   1.000
_cell.length_c   1.000
_cell.angle_alpha   90.00
_cell.angle_beta   90.00
_cell.angle_gamma   90.00
#
_symmetry.space_group_name_H-M   'P 1'
#
loop_
_entity.id
_entity.type
_entity.pdbx_description
1 polymer ?
#
loop_
_entity_poly.entity_id
_entity_poly.type
_entity_poly.pdbx_seq_one_letter_code
_entity_poly.pdbx_strand_id
1 'polypeptide(L)'
;MIILDFLDPNNELIHQRFYRENCIEIGKILIKDIRIFDRKLKNIVIIDNSVYAFGYQLDNGIPIISWHNNKHDKELFNLIDYLETLSKVDDIRVLNRHVFHLHTFYEDCVEEFNS
;
A
#
# COMPACT_ATOMS: atom_id res chain seq x y z
N MET A 1 -9.76 10.50 19.39
CA MET A 1 -10.71 10.31 18.28
C MET A 1 -9.97 9.61 17.17
N ILE A 2 -10.11 8.29 17.03
CA ILE A 2 -9.43 7.54 15.98
C ILE A 2 -10.39 7.58 14.79
N ILE A 3 -10.00 8.21 13.68
CA ILE A 3 -10.82 8.37 12.46
C ILE A 3 -11.47 7.04 12.02
N LEU A 4 -10.80 5.93 12.31
CA LEU A 4 -11.28 4.57 12.05
C LEU A 4 -12.60 4.24 12.78
N ASP A 5 -12.84 4.78 13.98
CA ASP A 5 -14.09 4.56 14.72
C ASP A 5 -15.29 5.26 14.05
N PHE A 6 -15.03 6.33 13.30
CA PHE A 6 -16.05 6.98 12.49
C PHE A 6 -16.31 6.22 11.18
N LEU A 7 -15.28 5.62 10.60
CA LEU A 7 -15.36 4.87 9.34
C LEU A 7 -15.93 3.45 9.52
N ASP A 8 -15.66 2.81 10.65
CA ASP A 8 -16.11 1.45 10.98
C ASP A 8 -16.69 1.41 12.40
N PRO A 9 -17.87 2.03 12.62
CA PRO A 9 -18.43 2.19 13.96
C PRO A 9 -18.83 0.86 14.63
N ASN A 10 -19.08 -0.18 13.82
CA ASN A 10 -19.46 -1.50 14.31
C ASN A 10 -18.28 -2.47 14.43
N ASN A 11 -17.08 -2.08 13.98
CA ASN A 11 -15.89 -2.93 13.89
C ASN A 11 -16.10 -4.20 13.03
N GLU A 12 -16.79 -4.06 11.90
CA GLU A 12 -17.11 -5.17 10.99
C GLU A 12 -16.16 -5.21 9.77
N LEU A 13 -15.47 -4.10 9.47
CA LEU A 13 -14.66 -3.96 8.26
C LEU A 13 -13.16 -4.13 8.57
N ILE A 14 -12.67 -3.51 9.65
CA ILE A 14 -11.25 -3.44 9.98
C ILE A 14 -10.92 -4.45 11.06
N HIS A 15 -10.18 -5.50 10.68
CA HIS A 15 -9.85 -6.60 11.58
C HIS A 15 -8.76 -6.26 12.59
N GLN A 16 -7.74 -5.50 12.17
CA GLN A 16 -6.59 -5.14 12.99
C GLN A 16 -6.13 -3.72 12.65
N ARG A 17 -5.58 -3.01 13.64
CA ARG A 17 -5.10 -1.63 13.51
C ARG A 17 -3.62 -1.58 13.89
N PHE A 18 -2.80 -1.05 13.00
CA PHE A 18 -1.36 -0.85 13.19
C PHE A 18 -1.04 0.63 13.04
N TYR A 19 -0.01 1.08 13.76
CA TYR A 19 0.35 2.48 13.87
C TYR A 19 1.86 2.67 13.64
N ARG A 20 2.36 3.88 13.88
CA ARG A 20 3.75 4.26 13.57
C ARG A 20 4.76 3.41 14.34
N GLU A 21 4.44 3.04 15.57
CA GLU A 21 5.24 2.15 16.42
C GLU A 21 5.42 0.74 15.86
N ASN A 22 4.62 0.35 14.85
CA ASN A 22 4.75 -0.94 14.16
C ASN A 22 5.55 -0.83 12.86
N CYS A 23 5.97 0.38 12.46
CA CYS A 23 6.79 0.59 11.28
C CYS A 23 8.27 0.40 11.60
N ILE A 24 9.05 0.02 10.59
CA ILE A 24 10.51 0.06 10.63
C ILE A 24 10.94 1.48 10.28
N GLU A 25 11.70 2.12 11.17
CA GLU A 25 12.25 3.46 10.94
C GLU A 25 13.65 3.36 10.31
N ILE A 26 13.85 4.01 9.16
CA ILE A 26 15.14 4.14 8.49
C ILE A 26 15.40 5.62 8.23
N GLY A 27 16.27 6.22 9.02
CA GLY A 27 16.49 7.66 8.98
C GLY A 27 15.21 8.41 9.34
N LYS A 28 14.57 9.04 8.35
CA LYS A 28 13.28 9.75 8.51
C LYS A 28 12.10 9.04 7.86
N ILE A 29 12.34 7.88 7.25
CA ILE A 29 11.33 7.12 6.50
C ILE A 29 10.75 6.05 7.42
N LEU A 30 9.42 5.94 7.41
CA LEU A 30 8.70 4.86 8.09
C LEU A 30 8.27 3.82 7.05
N ILE A 31 8.80 2.61 7.17
CA ILE A 31 8.48 1.48 6.29
C ILE A 31 7.49 0.55 6.99
N LYS A 32 6.38 0.28 6.31
CA LYS A 32 5.34 -0.68 6.68
C LYS A 32 5.73 -2.06 6.19
N ASP A 33 6.55 -2.75 6.97
CA ASP A 33 6.96 -4.11 6.63
C ASP A 33 5.82 -5.11 6.85
N ILE A 34 5.18 -5.50 5.76
CA ILE A 34 4.02 -6.41 5.78
C ILE A 34 4.38 -7.86 6.13
N ARG A 35 5.67 -8.19 6.32
CA ARG A 35 6.10 -9.49 6.85
C ARG A 35 5.70 -9.72 8.30
N ILE A 36 5.23 -8.68 8.99
CA ILE A 36 4.65 -8.80 10.33
C ILE A 36 3.39 -9.69 10.36
N PHE A 37 2.72 -9.84 9.21
CA PHE A 37 1.56 -10.72 9.09
C PHE A 37 2.00 -12.17 8.88
N ASP A 38 1.40 -13.09 9.63
CA ASP A 38 1.56 -14.54 9.42
C ASP A 38 0.72 -15.02 8.21
N ARG A 39 1.02 -14.45 7.04
CA ARG A 39 0.36 -14.74 5.77
C ARG A 39 1.39 -14.74 4.65
N LYS A 40 1.16 -15.56 3.62
CA LYS A 40 2.03 -15.59 2.45
C LYS A 40 1.92 -14.25 1.70
N LEU A 41 3.05 -13.60 1.43
CA LEU A 41 3.10 -12.32 0.71
C LEU A 41 2.38 -12.35 -0.64
N LYS A 42 2.32 -13.51 -1.31
CA LYS A 42 1.56 -13.67 -2.57
C LYS A 42 0.05 -13.36 -2.45
N ASN A 43 -0.47 -13.29 -1.22
CA ASN A 43 -1.88 -13.03 -0.89
C ASN A 43 -2.09 -11.73 -0.11
N ILE A 44 -1.09 -10.84 -0.04
CA ILE A 44 -1.17 -9.57 0.71
C ILE A 44 -0.93 -8.42 -0.26
N VAL A 45 -1.76 -7.39 -0.19
CA VAL A 45 -1.56 -6.14 -0.91
C VAL A 45 -1.52 -4.98 0.08
N ILE A 46 -0.70 -3.98 -0.20
CA ILE A 46 -0.67 -2.72 0.54
C ILE A 46 -0.97 -1.58 -0.44
N ILE A 47 -1.90 -0.71 -0.06
CA ILE A 47 -2.28 0.47 -0.84
C ILE A 47 -1.81 1.69 -0.06
N ASP A 48 -0.97 2.52 -0.67
CA ASP A 48 -0.44 3.71 -0.01
C ASP A 48 -0.12 4.80 -1.04
N ASN A 49 -0.23 6.06 -0.63
CA ASN A 49 0.11 7.20 -1.46
C ASN A 49 1.60 7.57 -1.43
N SER A 50 2.41 6.82 -0.67
CA SER A 50 3.86 6.95 -0.60
C SER A 50 4.53 5.60 -0.87
N VAL A 51 5.23 5.49 -2.01
CA VAL A 51 5.95 4.27 -2.41
C VAL A 51 7.01 3.87 -1.36
N TYR A 52 7.64 4.85 -0.71
CA TYR A 52 8.62 4.62 0.35
C TYR A 52 8.04 3.83 1.54
N ALA A 53 6.73 3.99 1.82
CA ALA A 53 6.09 3.33 2.94
C ALA A 53 6.03 1.80 2.76
N PHE A 54 6.14 1.28 1.54
CA PHE A 54 6.17 -0.16 1.27
C PHE A 54 7.43 -0.59 0.50
N GLY A 55 8.52 0.18 0.62
CA GLY A 55 9.75 -0.03 -0.13
C GLY A 55 10.40 -1.42 0.02
N TYR A 56 10.13 -2.13 1.12
CA TYR A 56 10.62 -3.51 1.32
C TYR A 56 9.84 -4.58 0.54
N GLN A 57 8.62 -4.27 0.09
CA GLN A 57 7.77 -5.17 -0.66
C GLN A 57 7.10 -4.42 -1.82
N LEU A 58 7.90 -3.83 -2.72
CA LEU A 58 7.40 -3.05 -3.87
C LEU A 58 6.37 -3.81 -4.72
N ASP A 59 6.58 -5.11 -4.97
CA ASP A 59 5.61 -5.90 -5.76
C ASP A 59 4.28 -6.14 -5.03
N ASN A 60 4.21 -5.91 -3.72
CA ASN A 60 2.96 -5.98 -2.95
C ASN A 60 2.21 -4.64 -2.93
N GLY A 61 2.84 -3.56 -3.42
CA GLY A 61 2.31 -2.21 -3.36
C GLY A 61 1.38 -1.86 -4.52
N ILE A 62 0.31 -1.13 -4.19
CA ILE A 62 -0.50 -0.37 -5.13
C ILE A 62 -0.32 1.11 -4.76
N PRO A 63 0.38 1.91 -5.57
CA PRO A 63 0.44 3.34 -5.37
C PRO A 63 -0.96 3.92 -5.64
N ILE A 64 -1.48 4.73 -4.73
CA ILE A 64 -2.73 5.48 -4.93
C ILE A 64 -2.46 6.98 -4.93
N ILE A 65 -3.18 7.72 -5.74
CA ILE A 65 -3.03 9.17 -5.81
C ILE A 65 -3.47 9.80 -4.47
N SER A 66 -2.71 10.80 -4.03
CA SER A 66 -3.05 11.54 -2.81
C SER A 66 -4.37 12.29 -2.99
N TRP A 67 -5.27 12.15 -2.03
CA TRP A 67 -6.53 12.88 -2.02
C TRP A 67 -6.32 14.33 -1.54
N HIS A 68 -6.77 15.30 -2.35
CA HIS A 68 -6.61 16.74 -2.07
C HIS A 68 -7.96 17.47 -2.05
N ASN A 69 -8.90 17.01 -1.22
CA ASN A 69 -10.23 17.63 -1.02
C ASN A 69 -11.10 17.72 -2.28
N ASN A 70 -10.80 16.90 -3.30
CA ASN A 70 -11.59 16.83 -4.52
C ASN A 70 -12.82 15.94 -4.29
N LYS A 71 -14.01 16.52 -4.43
CA LYS A 71 -15.29 15.80 -4.31
C LYS A 71 -15.61 14.89 -5.50
N HIS A 72 -14.89 15.08 -6.61
CA HIS A 72 -15.00 14.26 -7.82
C HIS A 72 -13.91 13.19 -7.91
N ASP A 73 -13.08 13.06 -6.86
CA ASP A 73 -12.10 11.97 -6.76
C ASP A 73 -12.80 10.61 -6.83
N LYS A 74 -12.24 9.70 -7.62
CA LYS A 74 -12.76 8.34 -7.80
C LYS A 74 -11.69 7.28 -7.60
N GLU A 75 -10.54 7.61 -7.02
CA GLU A 75 -9.39 6.72 -7.00
C GLU A 75 -9.68 5.41 -6.26
N LEU A 76 -10.34 5.49 -5.11
CA LEU A 76 -10.79 4.31 -4.37
C LEU A 76 -11.86 3.50 -5.12
N PHE A 77 -12.72 4.15 -5.91
CA PHE A 77 -13.73 3.45 -6.71
C PHE A 77 -13.08 2.71 -7.89
N ASN A 78 -12.16 3.36 -8.59
CA ASN A 78 -11.42 2.76 -9.70
C ASN A 78 -10.59 1.56 -9.25
N LEU A 79 -10.16 1.56 -7.98
CA LEU A 79 -9.38 0.48 -7.39
C LEU A 79 -10.19 -0.82 -7.22
N ILE A 80 -11.53 -0.75 -7.15
CA ILE A 80 -12.40 -1.92 -6.95
C ILE A 80 -12.16 -2.97 -8.04
N ASP A 81 -12.25 -2.58 -9.32
CA ASP A 81 -12.10 -3.48 -10.46
C ASP A 81 -10.71 -4.16 -10.48
N TYR A 82 -9.69 -3.42 -10.04
CA TYR A 82 -8.33 -3.96 -9.96
C TYR A 82 -8.18 -4.94 -8.79
N LEU A 83 -8.74 -4.65 -7.62
CA LEU A 83 -8.75 -5.58 -6.48
C LEU A 83 -9.53 -6.85 -6.79
N GLU A 84 -10.64 -6.76 -7.53
CA GLU A 84 -11.37 -7.93 -8.02
C GLU A 84 -10.52 -8.78 -8.97
N THR A 85 -9.70 -8.15 -9.80
CA THR A 85 -8.75 -8.85 -10.69
C THR A 85 -7.67 -9.55 -9.88
N LEU A 86 -7.08 -8.87 -8.88
CA LEU A 86 -6.09 -9.46 -7.99
C LEU A 86 -6.63 -10.63 -7.16
N SER A 87 -7.92 -10.62 -6.81
CA SER A 87 -8.55 -11.72 -6.07
C SER A 87 -8.55 -13.05 -6.83
N LYS A 88 -8.33 -13.02 -8.16
CA LYS A 88 -8.40 -14.17 -9.06
C LYS A 88 -7.03 -14.75 -9.44
N VAL A 89 -5.93 -14.10 -9.05
CA VAL A 89 -4.57 -14.57 -9.38
C VAL A 89 -3.94 -15.35 -8.22
N ASP A 90 -3.05 -16.30 -8.51
CA ASP A 90 -2.38 -17.10 -7.45
C ASP A 90 -1.30 -16.31 -6.69
N ASP A 91 -0.70 -15.31 -7.36
CA ASP A 91 0.30 -14.42 -6.77
C ASP A 91 0.11 -12.99 -7.27
N ILE A 92 -0.40 -12.14 -6.40
CA ILE A 92 -0.68 -10.71 -6.68
C ILE A 92 0.58 -9.96 -7.13
N ARG A 93 1.76 -10.39 -6.68
CA ARG A 93 3.03 -9.70 -6.92
C ARG A 93 3.43 -9.75 -8.39
N VAL A 94 3.06 -10.84 -9.07
CA VAL A 94 3.30 -10.98 -10.50
C VAL A 94 2.52 -9.90 -11.26
N LEU A 95 1.21 -9.76 -10.99
CA LEU A 95 0.41 -8.76 -11.69
C LEU A 95 0.84 -7.33 -11.35
N ASN A 96 1.03 -7.01 -10.07
CA ASN A 96 1.48 -5.69 -9.63
C ASN A 96 2.80 -5.26 -10.26
N ARG A 97 3.77 -6.18 -10.38
CA ARG A 97 5.06 -5.89 -11.04
C ARG A 97 4.88 -5.46 -12.49
N HIS A 98 3.95 -6.10 -13.21
CA HIS A 98 3.67 -5.78 -14.61
C HIS A 98 2.80 -4.53 -14.78
N VAL A 99 1.98 -4.18 -13.79
CA VAL A 99 1.07 -3.03 -13.90
C VAL A 99 1.75 -1.73 -13.47
N PHE A 100 2.50 -1.76 -12.37
CA PHE A 100 3.04 -0.54 -11.77
C PHE A 100 4.53 -0.31 -12.01
N HIS A 101 5.29 -1.35 -12.38
CA HIS A 101 6.74 -1.25 -12.65
C HIS A 101 7.54 -0.52 -11.56
N LEU A 102 7.16 -0.66 -10.29
CA LEU A 102 7.69 0.17 -9.20
C LEU A 102 9.19 0.05 -8.95
N HIS A 103 9.81 -1.07 -9.33
CA HIS A 103 11.27 -1.22 -9.20
C HIS A 103 12.03 -0.19 -10.03
N THR A 104 11.57 0.13 -11.25
CA THR A 104 12.25 1.14 -12.08
C THR A 104 12.10 2.53 -11.48
N PHE A 105 10.89 2.87 -10.99
CA PHE A 105 10.64 4.16 -10.34
C PHE A 105 11.46 4.34 -9.05
N TYR A 106 11.60 3.27 -8.26
CA TYR A 106 12.34 3.32 -7.01
C TYR A 106 13.84 3.51 -7.24
N GLU A 107 14.41 2.84 -8.25
CA GLU A 107 15.80 3.02 -8.66
C GLU A 107 16.06 4.48 -9.06
N ASP A 108 15.22 5.05 -9.93
CA ASP A 108 15.32 6.45 -10.36
C ASP A 108 15.28 7.43 -9.16
N CYS A 109 14.34 7.21 -8.23
CA CYS A 109 14.24 8.02 -7.02
C CYS A 109 15.48 7.90 -6.13
N VAL A 110 15.99 6.70 -5.90
CA VAL A 110 17.19 6.48 -5.06
C VAL A 110 18.41 7.17 -5.68
N GLU A 111 18.54 7.20 -7.00
CA GLU A 111 19.61 7.95 -7.67
C GLU A 111 19.49 9.46 -7.43
N GLU A 112 18.29 10.05 -7.54
CA GLU A 112 18.06 11.47 -7.24
C GLU A 112 18.35 11.86 -5.78
N PHE A 113 18.11 10.96 -4.82
CA PHE A 113 18.41 11.22 -3.40
C PHE A 113 19.89 11.10 -3.03
N ASN A 114 20.69 10.40 -3.84
CA ASN A 114 22.12 10.20 -3.60
C ASN A 114 23.02 11.16 -4.41
N SER A 115 22.44 11.97 -5.30
CA SER A 115 23.10 13.07 -6.03
C SER A 115 23.03 14.39 -5.27
#